data_AF-A0A3A4JFR4-F1
#
_entry.id   AF-A0A3A4JFR4-F1
#
_cell.length_a   1.000
_cell.length_b   1.000
_cell.length_c   1.000
_cell.angle_alpha   90.00
_cell.angle_beta   90.00
_cell.angle_gamma   90.00
#
_symmetry.space_group_name_H-M   'P 1'
#
loop_
_entity.id
_entity.type
_entity.pdbx_description
1 polymer ?
#
loop_
_entity_poly.entity_id
_entity_poly.type
_entity_poly.pdbx_seq_one_letter_code
_entity_poly.pdbx_strand_id
1 'polypeptide(L)'
;MSKPKTEADRKRRLQRDAQLATDWQAIARTPEGRRIIADLFGWGWVFQPLEDNDPMELARHNGERNFALRVARYLNLDATVFAAAMRQNDEAVAEWMGENEYREQMAAYFRPPAGLLNS
;
A
#
# COMPACT_ATOMS: atom_id res chain seq x y z
N MET A 1 -19.86 24.16 -13.74
CA MET A 1 -20.79 23.16 -13.17
C MET A 1 -20.62 21.85 -13.92
N SER A 2 -20.19 20.77 -13.26
CA SER A 2 -20.06 19.45 -13.90
C SER A 2 -21.45 18.82 -14.06
N LYS A 3 -21.76 18.23 -15.22
CA LYS A 3 -23.04 17.53 -15.44
C LYS A 3 -23.22 16.41 -14.39
N PRO A 4 -24.44 16.18 -13.88
CA PRO A 4 -24.70 15.10 -12.93
C PRO A 4 -24.38 13.75 -13.59
N LYS A 5 -23.67 12.88 -12.87
CA LYS A 5 -23.30 11.54 -13.36
C LYS A 5 -24.55 10.72 -13.58
N THR A 6 -24.64 10.06 -14.72
CA THR A 6 -25.81 9.26 -15.10
C THR A 6 -25.74 7.85 -14.48
N GLU A 7 -26.87 7.15 -14.42
CA GLU A 7 -26.92 5.76 -13.95
C GLU A 7 -26.06 4.83 -14.83
N ALA A 8 -25.96 5.13 -16.13
CA ALA A 8 -25.07 4.42 -17.05
C ALA A 8 -23.58 4.59 -16.67
N ASP A 9 -23.17 5.79 -16.23
CA ASP A 9 -21.79 6.05 -15.78
C ASP A 9 -21.47 5.27 -14.50
N ARG A 10 -22.43 5.18 -13.58
CA ARG A 10 -22.30 4.38 -12.35
C ARG A 10 -22.11 2.90 -12.69
N LYS A 11 -22.94 2.35 -13.60
CA LYS A 11 -22.83 0.95 -14.04
C LYS A 11 -21.49 0.63 -14.69
N ARG A 12 -21.01 1.51 -15.59
CA ARG A 12 -19.67 1.36 -16.22
C ARG A 12 -18.55 1.36 -15.19
N ARG A 13 -18.63 2.25 -14.19
CA ARG A 13 -17.64 2.31 -13.11
C ARG A 13 -17.60 1.01 -12.30
N LEU A 14 -18.76 0.47 -11.93
CA LEU A 14 -18.84 -0.78 -11.18
C LEU A 14 -18.29 -1.97 -11.96
N GLN A 15 -18.59 -2.06 -13.26
CA GLN A 15 -18.04 -3.11 -14.13
C GLN A 15 -16.51 -3.01 -14.23
N ARG A 16 -15.99 -1.79 -14.41
CA ARG A 16 -14.53 -1.55 -14.40
C ARG A 16 -13.90 -1.94 -13.07
N ASP A 17 -14.51 -1.55 -11.95
CA ASP A 17 -13.97 -1.87 -10.62
C ASP A 17 -13.97 -3.38 -10.36
N ALA A 18 -14.97 -4.13 -10.84
CA ALA A 18 -15.00 -5.60 -10.75
C ALA A 18 -13.92 -6.27 -11.61
N GLN A 19 -13.68 -5.75 -12.82
CA GLN A 19 -12.60 -6.25 -13.68
C GLN A 19 -11.23 -6.01 -13.03
N LEU A 20 -10.99 -4.79 -12.54
CA LEU A 20 -9.75 -4.46 -11.83
C LEU A 20 -9.54 -5.34 -10.60
N ALA A 21 -10.60 -5.65 -9.85
CA ALA A 21 -10.52 -6.59 -8.74
C ALA A 21 -10.01 -7.97 -9.19
N THR A 22 -10.57 -8.49 -10.30
CA THR A 22 -10.18 -9.78 -10.87
C THR A 22 -8.71 -9.77 -11.33
N ASP A 23 -8.28 -8.70 -12.01
CA ASP A 23 -6.92 -8.57 -12.54
C ASP A 23 -5.89 -8.51 -11.40
N TRP A 24 -6.15 -7.70 -10.36
CA TRP A 24 -5.28 -7.60 -9.19
C TRP A 24 -5.20 -8.92 -8.43
N GLN A 25 -6.31 -9.63 -8.27
CA GLN A 25 -6.32 -10.95 -7.65
C GLN A 25 -5.51 -11.97 -8.47
N ALA A 26 -5.53 -11.88 -9.80
CA ALA A 26 -4.71 -12.73 -10.66
C ALA A 26 -3.21 -12.44 -10.48
N ILE A 27 -2.82 -11.15 -10.41
CA ILE A 27 -1.45 -10.74 -10.13
C ILE A 27 -1.00 -11.28 -8.77
N ALA A 28 -1.82 -11.16 -7.73
CA ALA A 28 -1.49 -11.63 -6.39
C ALA A 28 -1.30 -13.15 -6.25
N ARG A 29 -1.67 -13.95 -7.27
CA ARG A 29 -1.43 -15.40 -7.27
C ARG A 29 -0.01 -15.77 -7.65
N THR A 30 0.77 -14.87 -8.27
CA THR A 30 2.15 -15.15 -8.64
C THR A 30 3.12 -14.71 -7.53
N PRO A 31 4.30 -15.34 -7.38
CA PRO A 31 5.33 -14.86 -6.47
C PRO A 31 5.79 -13.43 -6.76
N GLU A 32 5.96 -13.08 -8.04
CA GLU A 32 6.38 -11.75 -8.49
C GLU A 32 5.32 -10.70 -8.18
N GLY A 33 4.05 -11.01 -8.45
CA GLY A 33 2.94 -10.10 -8.17
C GLY A 33 2.79 -9.82 -6.69
N ARG A 34 3.00 -10.81 -5.82
CA ARG A 34 3.00 -10.61 -4.36
C ARG A 34 4.12 -9.66 -3.90
N ARG A 35 5.33 -9.79 -4.44
CA ARG A 35 6.45 -8.86 -4.14
C ARG A 35 6.13 -7.43 -4.58
N ILE A 36 5.62 -7.26 -5.79
CA ILE A 36 5.22 -5.94 -6.32
C ILE A 36 4.12 -5.31 -5.48
N ILE A 37 3.13 -6.09 -5.03
CA ILE A 37 2.05 -5.60 -4.17
C ILE A 37 2.59 -5.18 -2.79
N ALA A 38 3.52 -5.94 -2.23
CA ALA A 38 4.14 -5.60 -0.95
C ALA A 38 4.96 -4.31 -1.06
N ASP A 39 5.75 -4.15 -2.13
CA ASP A 39 6.48 -2.91 -2.45
C ASP A 39 5.52 -1.72 -2.62
N LEU A 40 4.42 -1.90 -3.36
CA LEU A 40 3.38 -0.89 -3.55
C LEU A 40 2.79 -0.40 -2.22
N PHE A 41 2.55 -1.29 -1.25
CA PHE A 41 2.00 -0.89 0.04
C PHE A 41 3.02 -0.23 0.96
N GLY A 42 4.30 -0.60 0.85
CA GLY A 42 5.40 0.11 1.48
C GLY A 42 5.52 1.53 0.93
N TRP A 43 5.64 1.65 -0.40
CA TRP A 43 5.69 2.94 -1.11
C TRP A 43 4.46 3.82 -0.86
N GLY A 44 3.27 3.22 -0.77
CA GLY A 44 2.03 3.92 -0.49
C GLY A 44 1.81 4.27 0.99
N TRP A 45 2.78 4.05 1.88
CA TRP A 45 2.68 4.39 3.32
C TRP A 45 1.39 3.85 3.96
N VAL A 46 0.91 2.68 3.53
CA VAL A 46 -0.43 2.18 3.90
C VAL A 46 -0.55 2.00 5.42
N PHE A 47 0.54 1.56 6.06
CA PHE A 47 0.60 1.21 7.48
C PHE A 47 1.15 2.30 8.39
N GLN A 48 1.60 3.43 7.84
CA GLN A 48 2.25 4.49 8.60
C GLN A 48 1.35 5.74 8.65
N PRO A 49 1.41 6.52 9.73
CA PRO A 49 0.85 7.87 9.71
C PRO A 49 1.60 8.72 8.68
N LEU A 50 0.85 9.51 7.90
CA LEU A 50 1.46 10.49 7.00
C LEU A 50 1.58 11.80 7.78
N GLU A 51 2.80 12.13 8.17
CA GLU A 51 3.15 13.38 8.82
C GLU A 51 4.18 14.08 7.94
N ASP A 52 3.73 15.08 7.19
CA ASP A 52 4.60 15.89 6.35
C ASP A 52 4.25 17.36 6.55
N ASN A 53 5.28 18.19 6.72
CA ASN A 53 5.14 19.61 6.99
C ASN A 53 4.97 20.42 5.69
N ASP A 54 5.36 19.84 4.55
CA ASP A 54 5.12 20.42 3.24
C ASP A 54 3.75 19.97 2.71
N PRO A 55 2.80 20.89 2.48
CA PRO A 55 1.48 20.54 1.97
C PRO A 55 1.49 19.89 0.57
N MET A 56 2.50 20.16 -0.27
CA MET A 56 2.63 19.55 -1.60
C MET A 56 3.06 18.09 -1.49
N GLU A 57 4.06 17.80 -0.66
CA GLU A 57 4.51 16.43 -0.42
C GLU A 57 3.44 15.63 0.33
N LEU A 58 2.76 16.25 1.30
CA LEU A 58 1.61 15.63 1.96
C LEU A 58 0.51 15.24 0.96
N ALA A 59 0.20 16.11 -0.01
CA ALA A 59 -0.79 15.82 -1.04
C ALA A 59 -0.33 14.68 -1.97
N ARG A 60 0.95 14.66 -2.35
CA ARG A 60 1.55 13.57 -3.14
C ARG A 60 1.45 12.23 -2.39
N HIS A 61 1.94 12.18 -1.16
CA HIS A 61 1.90 11.00 -0.30
C HIS A 61 0.48 10.50 -0.07
N ASN A 62 -0.48 11.41 0.13
CA ASN A 62 -1.90 11.03 0.23
C ASN A 62 -2.44 10.43 -1.08
N GLY A 63 -2.01 10.92 -2.24
CA GLY A 63 -2.37 10.34 -3.54
C GLY A 63 -1.87 8.90 -3.69
N GLU A 64 -0.60 8.67 -3.36
CA GLU A 64 0.05 7.36 -3.41
C GLU A 64 -0.61 6.37 -2.43
N ARG A 65 -0.88 6.82 -1.20
CA ARG A 65 -1.60 6.03 -0.20
C ARG A 65 -3.00 5.65 -0.63
N ASN A 66 -3.75 6.59 -1.20
CA ASN A 66 -5.11 6.31 -1.67
C ASN A 66 -5.12 5.30 -2.83
N PHE A 67 -4.11 5.33 -3.70
CA PHE A 67 -3.96 4.33 -4.75
C PHE A 67 -3.67 2.95 -4.16
N ALA A 68 -2.71 2.85 -3.25
CA ALA A 68 -2.37 1.61 -2.56
C ALA A 68 -3.57 1.03 -1.78
N LEU A 69 -4.30 1.86 -1.02
CA LEU A 69 -5.54 1.46 -0.33
C LEU A 69 -6.63 0.97 -1.27
N ARG A 70 -6.74 1.55 -2.47
CA ARG A 70 -7.68 1.09 -3.49
C ARG A 70 -7.31 -0.31 -4.00
N VAL A 71 -6.03 -0.58 -4.22
CA VAL A 71 -5.54 -1.92 -4.59
C VAL A 71 -5.80 -2.92 -3.46
N ALA A 72 -5.58 -2.54 -2.21
CA ALA A 72 -5.90 -3.39 -1.06
C ALA A 72 -7.38 -3.83 -1.04
N ARG A 73 -8.30 -2.90 -1.37
CA ARG A 73 -9.73 -3.21 -1.51
C ARG A 73 -10.02 -4.23 -2.63
N TYR A 74 -9.33 -4.11 -3.76
CA TYR A 74 -9.51 -5.02 -4.91
C TYR A 74 -9.04 -6.44 -4.62
N LEU A 75 -7.94 -6.55 -3.87
CA LEU A 75 -7.41 -7.84 -3.49
C LEU A 75 -8.27 -8.56 -2.45
N ASN A 76 -9.25 -7.87 -1.86
CA ASN A 76 -10.08 -8.36 -0.76
C ASN A 76 -9.22 -9.07 0.29
N LEU A 77 -8.04 -8.49 0.57
CA LEU A 77 -7.01 -9.13 1.37
C LEU A 77 -7.58 -9.41 2.75
N ASP A 78 -7.71 -10.70 3.05
CA ASP A 78 -7.81 -11.12 4.43
C ASP A 78 -6.53 -10.68 5.15
N ALA A 79 -6.69 -10.05 6.32
CA ALA A 79 -5.58 -9.47 7.07
C ALA A 79 -4.45 -10.49 7.34
N THR A 80 -4.76 -11.79 7.37
CA THR A 80 -3.78 -12.87 7.57
C THR A 80 -2.92 -13.15 6.34
N VAL A 81 -3.51 -13.21 5.13
CA VAL A 81 -2.77 -13.37 3.87
C VAL A 81 -1.87 -12.17 3.63
N PHE A 82 -2.35 -11.01 4.02
CA PHE A 82 -1.62 -9.77 3.95
C PHE A 82 -0.39 -9.75 4.89
N ALA A 83 -0.57 -10.10 6.17
CA ALA A 83 0.53 -10.22 7.13
C ALA A 83 1.58 -11.26 6.71
N ALA A 84 1.15 -12.36 6.08
CA ALA A 84 2.04 -13.36 5.53
C ALA A 84 2.86 -12.84 4.34
N ALA A 85 2.24 -12.06 3.43
CA ALA A 85 2.93 -11.44 2.31
C ALA A 85 3.95 -10.39 2.77
N MET A 86 3.62 -9.59 3.79
CA MET A 86 4.56 -8.65 4.41
C MET A 86 5.75 -9.37 5.05
N ARG A 87 5.52 -10.46 5.81
CA ARG A 87 6.63 -11.27 6.35
C ARG A 87 7.53 -11.85 5.28
N GLN A 88 6.95 -12.36 4.19
CA GLN A 88 7.75 -12.89 3.08
C GLN A 88 8.56 -11.79 2.37
N ASN A 89 8.01 -10.57 2.29
CA ASN A 89 8.74 -9.44 1.73
C ASN A 89 9.85 -8.98 2.68
N ASP A 90 9.54 -8.91 3.98
CA ASP A 90 10.49 -8.60 5.05
C ASP A 90 11.66 -9.59 5.07
N GLU A 91 11.38 -10.88 4.95
CA GLU A 91 12.40 -11.95 4.83
C GLU A 91 13.22 -11.82 3.54
N ALA A 92 12.58 -11.55 2.40
CA ALA A 92 13.28 -11.39 1.12
C ALA A 92 14.15 -10.12 1.05
N VAL A 93 13.69 -9.03 1.66
CA VAL A 93 14.46 -7.78 1.76
C VAL A 93 15.61 -7.95 2.77
N ALA A 94 15.38 -8.65 3.88
CA ALA A 94 16.43 -9.00 4.83
C ALA A 94 17.54 -9.86 4.21
N GLU A 95 17.18 -10.82 3.35
CA GLU A 95 18.13 -11.65 2.61
C GLU A 95 18.96 -10.83 1.62
N TRP A 96 18.35 -9.83 0.97
CA TRP A 96 19.01 -9.03 -0.07
C TRP A 96 19.94 -7.94 0.50
N MET A 97 19.56 -7.30 1.61
CA MET A 97 20.35 -6.21 2.23
C MET A 97 21.27 -6.71 3.35
N GLY A 98 21.10 -7.96 3.80
CA GLY A 98 21.76 -8.44 5.01
C GLY A 98 21.02 -8.02 6.28
N GLU A 99 20.98 -8.94 7.25
CA GLU A 99 20.07 -8.88 8.40
C GLU A 99 20.27 -7.65 9.30
N ASN A 100 21.49 -7.12 9.39
CA ASN A 100 21.81 -5.93 10.18
C ASN A 100 21.35 -4.64 9.49
N GLU A 101 21.56 -4.52 8.18
CA GLU A 101 21.19 -3.33 7.41
C GLU A 101 19.66 -3.26 7.26
N TYR A 102 19.01 -4.41 7.09
CA TYR A 102 17.55 -4.53 7.17
C TYR A 102 17.00 -4.16 8.54
N ARG A 103 17.60 -4.63 9.63
CA ARG A 103 17.18 -4.23 10.99
C ARG A 103 17.34 -2.75 11.24
N GLU A 104 18.40 -2.12 10.74
CA GLU A 104 18.59 -0.67 10.85
C GLU A 104 17.56 0.12 10.03
N GLN A 105 17.30 -0.31 8.79
CA GLN A 105 16.26 0.29 7.96
C GLN A 105 14.89 0.13 8.62
N MET A 106 14.52 -1.08 9.06
CA MET A 106 13.25 -1.33 9.74
C MET A 106 13.17 -0.61 11.08
N ALA A 107 14.26 -0.50 11.83
CA ALA A 107 14.31 0.30 13.04
C ALA A 107 14.11 1.80 12.76
N ALA A 108 14.55 2.30 11.60
CA ALA A 108 14.22 3.66 11.14
C ALA A 108 12.75 3.76 10.67
N TYR A 109 12.21 2.73 10.01
CA TYR A 109 10.80 2.65 9.60
C TYR A 109 9.80 2.50 10.76
N PHE A 110 10.21 1.88 11.88
CA PHE A 110 9.38 1.65 13.08
C PHE A 110 9.74 2.54 14.27
N ARG A 111 10.78 3.38 14.18
CA ARG A 111 11.01 4.40 15.21
C ARG A 111 9.91 5.45 15.08
N PRO A 112 9.13 5.72 16.14
CA PRO A 112 8.35 6.95 16.16
C PRO A 112 9.34 8.13 16.03
N PRO A 113 8.96 9.21 15.32
CA PRO A 113 9.82 10.38 15.21
C PRO A 113 10.24 10.81 16.61
N ALA A 114 11.53 11.10 16.77
CA ALA A 114 12.11 11.50 18.04
C ALA A 114 11.45 12.81 18.50
N GLY A 115 10.41 12.70 19.31
CA GLY A 115 9.56 13.81 19.73
C GLY A 115 8.27 13.40 20.46
N LEU A 116 7.77 12.17 20.28
CA LEU A 116 6.47 11.73 20.83
C LEU A 116 6.51 11.00 22.19
N LEU A 117 7.67 10.94 22.86
CA LEU A 117 7.80 10.27 24.17
C LEU A 117 7.88 11.23 25.37
N ASN A 118 7.75 12.56 25.16
CA ASN A 118 7.77 13.56 26.24
C ASN A 118 6.68 14.64 26.08
N SER A 119 5.42 14.22 25.94
CA SER A 119 4.24 15.09 26.09
C SER A 119 3.08 14.32 26.68
#